data_AF-A0A3D5U8U6-F1
#
_entry.id   AF-A0A3D5U8U6-F1
#
_cell.length_a   1.000
_cell.length_b   1.000
_cell.length_c   1.000
_cell.angle_alpha   90.00
_cell.angle_beta   90.00
_cell.angle_gamma   90.00
#
_symmetry.space_group_name_H-M   'P 1'
#
loop_
_entity.id
_entity.type
_entity.pdbx_description
1 polymer ?
#
loop_
_entity_poly.entity_id
_entity_poly.type
_entity_poly.pdbx_seq_one_letter_code
_entity_poly.pdbx_strand_id
1 'polypeptide(L)'
;ASTRGDGIEGEDVTRNFLTLPDIPREISFKGEIEIRGEIYFPIKSFLQMNEARRESGEKVFANPRNAAAGSIKLKDIHEVAKRPLRALFYTIGHVAPALPVNCQIDLLAWLKEMGFPVAENYLQCRDHDGLADFCGKMEDLRGKLDYDIDGVVVKMDDFTLQKKLGFTAKSPKWAIAYKFKPEEKETKLLGVEYQVGRTGAITPVAILEPVYISGSTVSRCTLHNFDEIRRLDLHEADVLTIVKSGEIIPKILSVNTQMRDPQARELPLPDSCPVCHSPLSREPEAAIEYCTSADCPAQLARSIEHFASRDAMDIMGLGASSVARFLEEGIIASIEDIYRIDYERVAALDRMGDKSAKNLMQAVEYSKQQNFDRVLFALGIRFVG
;
A
#
# COMPACT_ATOMS: atom_id res chain seq x y z
N ALA A 1 9.42 20.23 10.05
CA ALA A 1 9.55 18.82 9.65
C ALA A 1 8.42 18.47 8.69
N SER A 2 8.74 17.87 7.55
CA SER A 2 7.78 17.47 6.53
C SER A 2 7.88 15.98 6.24
N THR A 3 6.78 15.39 5.78
CA THR A 3 6.80 14.04 5.20
C THR A 3 7.42 14.08 3.79
N ARG A 4 7.78 12.92 3.25
CA ARG A 4 8.36 12.82 1.90
C ARG A 4 7.38 13.21 0.78
N GLY A 5 6.09 12.92 0.95
CA GLY A 5 5.07 13.07 -0.10
C GLY A 5 5.50 12.46 -1.44
N ASP A 6 5.45 13.24 -2.52
CA ASP A 6 5.86 12.80 -3.86
C ASP A 6 7.37 12.96 -4.14
N GLY A 7 8.12 13.49 -3.18
CA GLY A 7 9.55 13.80 -3.28
C GLY A 7 9.85 15.26 -3.59
N ILE A 8 8.84 16.07 -3.94
CA ILE A 8 8.92 17.52 -4.15
C ILE A 8 8.12 18.22 -3.05
N GLU A 9 6.86 17.84 -2.88
CA GLU A 9 5.95 18.40 -1.89
C GLU A 9 5.57 17.34 -0.85
N GLY A 10 5.53 17.77 0.42
CA GLY A 10 5.22 16.91 1.55
C GLY A 10 4.37 17.62 2.59
N GLU A 11 3.65 16.85 3.40
CA GLU A 11 2.81 17.40 4.46
C GLU A 11 3.66 17.93 5.62
N ASP A 12 3.32 19.13 6.12
CA ASP A 12 3.90 19.68 7.35
C ASP A 12 3.40 18.88 8.57
N VAL A 13 4.34 18.23 9.24
CA VAL A 13 4.08 17.44 10.47
C VAL A 13 4.91 17.98 11.64
N THR A 14 5.38 19.23 11.58
CA THR A 14 6.29 19.81 12.58
C THR A 14 5.77 19.68 14.01
N ARG A 15 4.50 20.01 14.23
CA ARG A 15 3.88 19.94 15.56
C ARG A 15 3.86 18.51 16.11
N ASN A 16 3.54 17.55 15.26
CA ASN A 16 3.45 16.13 15.64
C ASN A 16 4.84 15.52 15.80
N PHE A 17 5.80 15.90 14.95
CA PHE A 17 7.18 15.47 15.02
C PHE A 17 7.86 15.89 16.33
N LEU A 18 7.51 17.07 16.87
CA LEU A 18 8.03 17.57 18.15
C LEU A 18 7.54 16.77 19.38
N THR A 19 6.60 15.82 19.22
CA THR A 19 6.17 14.94 20.31
C THR A 19 7.07 13.70 20.48
N LEU A 20 7.98 13.44 19.54
CA LEU A 20 8.90 12.30 19.64
C LEU A 20 9.96 12.58 20.74
N PRO A 21 10.22 11.62 21.65
CA PRO A 21 10.98 11.87 22.87
C PRO A 21 12.48 12.13 22.66
N ASP A 22 13.06 11.63 21.56
CA ASP A 22 14.51 11.56 21.34
C ASP A 22 15.00 12.52 20.23
N ILE A 23 14.22 13.57 19.92
CA ILE A 23 14.57 14.51 18.86
C ILE A 23 15.14 15.80 19.46
N PRO A 24 16.38 16.20 19.09
CA PRO A 24 16.93 17.46 19.56
C PRO A 24 16.16 18.64 18.95
N ARG A 25 15.77 19.59 19.79
CA ARG A 25 15.10 20.84 19.36
C ARG A 25 16.09 21.89 18.90
N GLU A 26 17.31 21.81 19.40
CA GLU A 26 18.42 22.70 19.08
C GLU A 26 19.69 21.86 18.93
N ILE A 27 20.54 22.27 18.00
CA ILE A 27 21.85 21.66 17.75
C ILE A 27 22.93 22.75 17.67
N SER A 28 24.18 22.36 17.87
CA SER A 28 25.31 23.32 17.86
C SER A 28 25.64 23.85 16.46
N PHE A 29 25.21 23.16 15.40
CA PHE A 29 25.39 23.59 14.01
C PHE A 29 24.75 24.96 13.76
N LYS A 30 25.49 25.86 13.10
CA LYS A 30 25.05 27.21 12.76
C LYS A 30 24.88 27.32 11.24
N GLY A 31 23.64 27.29 10.79
CA GLY A 31 23.29 27.36 9.38
C GLY A 31 21.98 26.65 9.07
N GLU A 32 21.67 26.58 7.78
CA GLU A 32 20.53 25.84 7.26
C GLU A 32 20.93 24.39 7.01
N ILE A 33 20.12 23.46 7.48
CA ILE A 33 20.36 22.02 7.32
C ILE A 33 19.05 21.26 7.25
N GLU A 34 18.94 20.35 6.29
CA GLU A 34 17.84 19.43 6.13
C GLU A 34 18.30 18.02 6.50
N ILE A 35 17.87 17.53 7.66
CA ILE A 35 18.23 16.20 8.15
C ILE A 35 17.10 15.23 7.82
N ARG A 36 17.45 14.12 7.17
CA ARG A 36 16.50 13.12 6.69
C ARG A 36 16.64 11.82 7.48
N GLY A 37 15.48 11.24 7.78
CA GLY A 37 15.35 10.04 8.59
C GLY A 37 14.02 9.33 8.35
N GLU A 38 13.80 8.25 9.09
CA GLU A 38 12.57 7.47 9.08
C GLU A 38 11.93 7.50 10.47
N ILE A 39 10.63 7.79 10.53
CA ILE A 39 9.82 7.62 11.75
C ILE A 39 9.27 6.20 11.74
N TYR A 40 9.43 5.48 12.84
CA TYR A 40 9.01 4.09 12.96
C TYR A 40 8.23 3.85 14.25
N PHE A 41 7.53 2.72 14.28
CA PHE A 41 6.82 2.22 15.44
C PHE A 41 7.57 1.01 16.01
N PRO A 42 8.07 1.06 17.25
CA PRO A 42 8.72 -0.10 17.86
C PRO A 42 7.76 -1.30 17.93
N ILE A 43 8.22 -2.50 17.57
CA ILE A 43 7.40 -3.71 17.44
C ILE A 43 6.65 -4.00 18.73
N LYS A 44 7.34 -4.03 19.87
CA LYS A 44 6.72 -4.29 21.18
C LYS A 44 5.58 -3.31 21.49
N SER A 45 5.80 -2.04 21.20
CA SER A 45 4.82 -0.98 21.44
C SER A 45 3.64 -1.06 20.47
N PHE A 46 3.91 -1.39 19.20
CA PHE A 46 2.88 -1.62 18.19
C PHE A 46 1.95 -2.77 18.59
N LEU A 47 2.52 -3.89 19.06
CA LEU A 47 1.75 -5.05 19.52
C LEU A 47 0.87 -4.70 20.73
N GLN A 48 1.42 -4.01 21.74
CA GLN A 48 0.66 -3.54 22.90
C GLN A 48 -0.50 -2.62 22.50
N MET A 49 -0.25 -1.71 21.55
CA MET A 49 -1.29 -0.81 21.06
C MET A 49 -2.38 -1.54 20.28
N ASN A 50 -2.02 -2.54 19.47
CA ASN A 50 -3.00 -3.35 18.78
C ASN A 50 -3.82 -4.23 19.74
N GLU A 51 -3.24 -4.69 20.85
CA GLU A 51 -3.97 -5.39 21.90
C GLU A 51 -5.02 -4.48 22.54
N ALA A 52 -4.61 -3.30 23.01
CA ALA A 52 -5.53 -2.34 23.63
C ALA A 52 -6.68 -1.94 22.67
N ARG A 53 -6.38 -1.82 21.37
CA ARG A 53 -7.40 -1.57 20.33
C ARG A 53 -8.36 -2.73 20.15
N ARG A 54 -7.87 -3.97 20.22
CA ARG A 54 -8.71 -5.16 20.13
C ARG A 54 -9.67 -5.24 21.32
N GLU A 55 -9.16 -4.96 22.52
CA GLU A 55 -9.95 -4.91 23.76
C GLU A 55 -11.04 -3.82 23.73
N SER A 56 -10.75 -2.67 23.10
CA SER A 56 -11.72 -1.59 22.92
C SER A 56 -12.67 -1.75 21.72
N GLY A 57 -12.56 -2.85 20.95
CA GLY A 57 -13.36 -3.07 19.74
C GLY A 57 -12.97 -2.16 18.55
N GLU A 58 -11.83 -1.48 18.63
CA GLU A 58 -11.28 -0.66 17.56
C GLU A 58 -10.61 -1.50 16.47
N LYS A 59 -10.53 -0.94 15.26
CA LYS A 59 -9.74 -1.53 14.18
C LYS A 59 -8.24 -1.47 14.52
N VAL A 60 -7.61 -2.65 14.56
CA VAL A 60 -6.16 -2.79 14.73
C VAL A 60 -5.39 -2.26 13.51
N PHE A 61 -4.16 -1.83 13.74
CA PHE A 61 -3.25 -1.46 12.66
C PHE A 61 -2.73 -2.68 11.92
N ALA A 62 -2.60 -2.56 10.61
CA ALA A 62 -2.18 -3.65 9.75
C ALA A 62 -0.68 -3.95 9.81
N ASN A 63 0.19 -2.97 10.06
CA ASN A 63 1.63 -3.16 10.25
C ASN A 63 2.25 -1.91 10.92
N PRO A 64 3.48 -2.00 11.46
CA PRO A 64 4.16 -0.87 12.12
C PRO A 64 4.34 0.36 11.22
N ARG A 65 4.63 0.16 9.92
CA ARG A 65 4.83 1.24 8.95
C ARG A 65 3.58 2.10 8.77
N ASN A 66 2.43 1.46 8.53
CA ASN A 66 1.14 2.10 8.37
C ASN A 66 0.69 2.75 9.70
N ALA A 67 0.98 2.10 10.82
CA ALA A 67 0.70 2.68 12.14
C ALA A 67 1.49 3.97 12.36
N ALA A 68 2.79 3.99 12.03
CA ALA A 68 3.63 5.18 12.14
C ALA A 68 3.16 6.31 11.22
N ALA A 69 2.96 6.01 9.93
CA ALA A 69 2.53 6.99 8.92
C ALA A 69 1.15 7.59 9.24
N GLY A 70 0.20 6.76 9.69
CA GLY A 70 -1.11 7.25 10.11
C GLY A 70 -1.05 8.05 11.41
N SER A 71 -0.22 7.62 12.36
CA SER A 71 -0.08 8.27 13.67
C SER A 71 0.51 9.67 13.55
N ILE A 72 1.59 9.86 12.79
CA ILE A 72 2.25 11.16 12.68
C ILE A 72 1.40 12.22 11.96
N LYS A 73 0.35 11.80 11.23
CA LYS A 73 -0.56 12.66 10.47
C LYS A 73 -1.87 12.98 11.19
N LEU A 74 -2.05 12.54 12.44
CA LEU A 74 -3.26 12.84 13.19
C LEU A 74 -3.37 14.35 13.45
N LYS A 75 -4.60 14.87 13.40
CA LYS A 75 -4.88 16.29 13.67
C LYS A 75 -4.68 16.66 15.14
N ASP A 76 -4.99 15.73 16.03
CA ASP A 76 -4.83 15.93 17.47
C ASP A 76 -3.43 15.48 17.93
N ILE A 77 -2.64 16.45 18.36
CA ILE A 77 -1.28 16.24 18.87
C ILE A 77 -1.26 15.36 20.13
N HIS A 78 -2.33 15.40 20.94
CA HIS A 78 -2.41 14.57 22.15
C HIS A 78 -2.55 13.09 21.78
N GLU A 79 -3.25 12.80 20.68
CA GLU A 79 -3.35 11.44 20.16
C GLU A 79 -2.03 10.96 19.56
N VAL A 80 -1.23 11.85 18.96
CA VAL A 80 0.13 11.52 18.49
C VAL A 80 1.06 11.25 19.68
N ALA A 81 1.02 12.07 20.73
CA ALA A 81 1.88 11.92 21.91
C ALA A 81 1.64 10.60 22.66
N LYS A 82 0.43 10.03 22.57
CA LYS A 82 0.12 8.68 23.10
C LYS A 82 0.76 7.55 22.28
N ARG A 83 1.22 7.83 21.05
CA ARG A 83 1.87 6.84 20.18
C ARG A 83 3.36 6.84 20.50
N PRO A 84 3.95 5.72 20.91
CA PRO A 84 5.38 5.61 21.20
C PRO A 84 6.23 5.55 19.93
N LEU A 85 6.05 6.54 19.04
CA LEU A 85 6.85 6.69 17.83
C LEU A 85 8.31 6.99 18.19
N ARG A 86 9.21 6.59 17.30
CA ARG A 86 10.64 6.87 17.34
C ARG A 86 11.11 7.26 15.95
N ALA A 87 12.31 7.81 15.83
CA ALA A 87 12.90 8.12 14.53
C ALA A 87 14.38 7.74 14.48
N LEU A 88 14.89 7.47 13.29
CA LEU A 88 16.31 7.26 13.00
C LEU A 88 16.72 8.15 11.84
N PHE A 89 17.87 8.83 11.95
CA PHE A 89 18.39 9.73 10.93
C PHE A 89 19.60 9.12 10.24
N TYR A 90 19.71 9.34 8.93
CA TYR A 90 20.70 8.61 8.13
C TYR A 90 21.26 9.37 6.93
N THR A 91 20.74 10.56 6.59
CA THR A 91 21.26 11.36 5.48
C THR A 91 20.85 12.82 5.61
N ILE A 92 21.38 13.65 4.71
CA ILE A 92 21.16 15.10 4.68
C ILE A 92 20.71 15.50 3.27
N GLY A 93 19.76 16.42 3.20
CA GLY A 93 19.32 17.07 1.98
C GLY A 93 20.10 18.37 1.75
N HIS A 94 19.42 19.50 1.83
CA HIS A 94 20.07 20.82 1.79
C HIS A 94 20.99 21.07 2.99
N VAL A 95 22.14 21.72 2.78
CA VAL A 95 23.01 22.17 3.87
C VAL A 95 23.85 23.39 3.48
N ALA A 96 23.88 24.39 4.36
CA ALA A 96 24.67 25.61 4.23
C ALA A 96 24.99 26.18 5.62
N PRO A 97 26.27 26.32 6.04
CA PRO A 97 27.50 26.04 5.30
C PRO A 97 27.77 24.54 5.11
N ALA A 98 28.78 24.19 4.32
CA ALA A 98 29.18 22.79 4.12
C ALA A 98 29.53 22.10 5.45
N LEU A 99 29.16 20.83 5.56
CA LEU A 99 29.44 20.04 6.75
C LEU A 99 30.91 19.67 6.88
N PRO A 100 31.40 19.47 8.11
CA PRO A 100 32.76 19.00 8.37
C PRO A 100 32.93 17.48 8.15
N VAL A 101 32.13 16.86 7.28
CA VAL A 101 32.18 15.41 6.96
C VAL A 101 32.15 15.20 5.45
N ASN A 102 32.89 14.20 4.98
CA ASN A 102 33.03 13.89 3.55
C ASN A 102 32.58 12.46 3.17
N CYS A 103 32.14 11.65 4.15
CA CYS A 103 31.65 10.30 3.92
C CYS A 103 30.41 9.97 4.79
N GLN A 104 29.72 8.91 4.39
CA GLN A 104 28.45 8.49 5.00
C GLN A 104 28.65 7.98 6.43
N ILE A 105 29.74 7.25 6.72
CA ILE A 105 30.00 6.74 8.08
C ILE A 105 30.26 7.89 9.08
N ASP A 106 31.04 8.90 8.67
CA ASP A 106 31.32 10.07 9.51
C ASP A 106 30.07 10.93 9.70
N LEU A 107 29.20 10.99 8.69
CA LEU A 107 27.90 11.64 8.81
C LEU A 107 27.03 10.97 9.90
N LEU A 108 27.00 9.65 9.97
CA LEU A 108 26.25 8.94 11.00
C LEU A 108 26.79 9.24 12.40
N ALA A 109 28.12 9.29 12.56
CA ALA A 109 28.76 9.69 13.81
C ALA A 109 28.42 11.15 14.18
N TRP A 110 28.52 12.07 13.22
CA TRP A 110 28.19 13.48 13.41
C TRP A 110 26.73 13.69 13.83
N LEU A 111 25.78 12.99 13.20
CA LEU A 111 24.36 13.05 13.58
C LEU A 111 24.15 12.62 15.04
N LYS A 112 24.84 11.56 15.47
CA LYS A 112 24.80 11.08 16.85
C LYS A 112 25.38 12.12 17.82
N GLU A 113 26.49 12.76 17.47
CA GLU A 113 27.07 13.87 18.26
C GLU A 113 26.13 15.07 18.38
N MET A 114 25.34 15.35 17.35
CA MET A 114 24.30 16.40 17.38
C MET A 114 23.04 15.98 18.14
N GLY A 115 22.99 14.77 18.71
CA GLY A 115 21.88 14.27 19.51
C GLY A 115 20.77 13.60 18.70
N PHE A 116 20.95 13.39 17.40
CA PHE A 116 19.98 12.64 16.60
C PHE A 116 20.15 11.13 16.80
N PRO A 117 19.06 10.37 16.96
CA PRO A 117 19.12 8.91 16.98
C PRO A 117 19.55 8.36 15.62
N VAL A 118 20.50 7.45 15.62
CA VAL A 118 21.03 6.76 14.43
C VAL A 118 20.98 5.27 14.70
N ALA A 119 20.76 4.46 13.66
CA ALA A 119 20.78 3.01 13.79
C ALA A 119 22.14 2.54 14.34
N GLU A 120 22.14 1.56 15.23
CA GLU A 120 23.39 0.99 15.77
C GLU A 120 24.01 -0.05 14.82
N ASN A 121 23.19 -0.63 13.95
CA ASN A 121 23.58 -1.69 13.03
C ASN A 121 23.93 -1.10 11.65
N TYR A 122 25.15 -0.59 11.52
CA TYR A 122 25.77 -0.22 10.23
C TYR A 122 27.22 -0.70 10.19
N LEU A 123 27.74 -0.93 8.99
CA LEU A 123 29.11 -1.37 8.77
C LEU A 123 29.67 -0.74 7.50
N GLN A 124 30.94 -0.30 7.55
CA GLN A 124 31.68 0.08 6.36
C GLN A 124 32.30 -1.19 5.75
N CYS A 125 31.85 -1.57 4.56
CA CYS A 125 32.38 -2.71 3.82
C CYS A 125 33.33 -2.22 2.71
N ARG A 126 34.41 -2.96 2.47
CA ARG A 126 35.43 -2.62 1.44
C ARG A 126 35.32 -3.46 0.17
N ASP A 127 34.58 -4.56 0.23
CA ASP A 127 34.41 -5.54 -0.83
C ASP A 127 33.00 -6.13 -0.81
N HIS A 128 32.72 -6.96 -1.81
CA HIS A 128 31.44 -7.62 -1.98
C HIS A 128 31.18 -8.66 -0.89
N ASP A 129 32.21 -9.38 -0.44
CA ASP A 129 32.06 -10.46 0.54
C ASP A 129 31.65 -9.89 1.90
N GLY A 130 32.31 -8.83 2.36
CA GLY A 130 31.92 -8.13 3.59
C GLY A 130 30.52 -7.49 3.50
N LEU A 131 30.08 -7.10 2.30
CA LEU A 131 28.72 -6.64 2.09
C LEU A 131 27.71 -7.78 2.20
N ALA A 132 27.98 -8.92 1.55
CA ALA A 132 27.12 -10.11 1.59
C ALA A 132 26.99 -10.66 3.02
N ASP A 133 28.10 -10.74 3.76
CA ASP A 133 28.13 -11.16 5.16
C ASP A 133 27.28 -10.24 6.04
N PHE A 134 27.38 -8.92 5.84
CA PHE A 134 26.57 -7.96 6.58
C PHE A 134 25.08 -8.10 6.26
N CYS A 135 24.72 -8.25 4.98
CA CYS A 135 23.34 -8.48 4.57
C CYS A 135 22.76 -9.76 5.22
N GLY A 136 23.49 -10.88 5.19
CA GLY A 136 23.06 -12.13 5.83
C GLY A 136 22.90 -11.98 7.34
N LYS A 137 23.86 -11.33 8.02
CA LYS A 137 23.76 -11.04 9.45
C LYS A 137 22.53 -10.19 9.79
N MET A 138 22.21 -9.20 8.96
CA MET A 138 21.04 -8.35 9.18
C MET A 138 19.73 -9.10 8.93
N GLU A 139 19.70 -10.03 7.98
CA GLU A 139 18.56 -10.93 7.76
C GLU A 139 18.29 -11.80 9.01
N ASP A 140 19.35 -12.37 9.61
CA ASP A 140 19.26 -13.15 10.85
C ASP A 140 18.84 -12.32 12.09
N LEU A 141 19.18 -11.02 12.09
CA LEU A 141 18.82 -10.09 13.16
C LEU A 141 17.42 -9.50 13.00
N ARG A 142 16.80 -9.57 11.81
CA ARG A 142 15.51 -8.95 11.48
C ARG A 142 14.45 -9.15 12.58
N GLY A 143 14.27 -10.38 13.06
CA GLY A 143 13.26 -10.71 14.08
C GLY A 143 13.66 -10.37 15.53
N LYS A 144 14.87 -9.86 15.76
CA LYS A 144 15.43 -9.54 17.08
C LYS A 144 15.56 -8.05 17.33
N LEU A 145 15.38 -7.22 16.30
CA LEU A 145 15.41 -5.77 16.43
C LEU A 145 14.11 -5.26 17.06
N ASP A 146 14.19 -4.11 17.72
CA ASP A 146 13.03 -3.44 18.31
C ASP A 146 12.08 -2.84 17.26
N TYR A 147 12.46 -2.88 15.98
CA TYR A 147 11.72 -2.32 14.86
C TYR A 147 11.84 -3.21 13.63
N ASP A 148 10.84 -3.12 12.76
CA ASP A 148 10.77 -3.91 11.55
C ASP A 148 11.73 -3.35 10.49
N ILE A 149 12.38 -4.25 9.74
CA ILE A 149 13.26 -3.93 8.63
C ILE A 149 12.95 -4.84 7.44
N ASP A 150 12.97 -4.26 6.25
CA ASP A 150 12.67 -4.96 4.99
C ASP A 150 13.91 -5.21 4.11
N GLY A 151 15.09 -4.83 4.62
CA GLY A 151 16.36 -4.96 3.93
C GLY A 151 17.46 -4.10 4.56
N VAL A 152 18.57 -3.98 3.82
CA VAL A 152 19.72 -3.13 4.11
C VAL A 152 19.88 -2.09 3.00
N VAL A 153 20.22 -0.85 3.36
CA VAL A 153 20.57 0.17 2.36
C VAL A 153 22.08 0.20 2.19
N VAL A 154 22.54 -0.16 0.99
CA VAL A 154 23.94 -0.09 0.60
C VAL A 154 24.20 1.28 -0.03
N LYS A 155 25.21 2.00 0.45
CA LYS A 155 25.56 3.33 -0.04
C LYS A 155 27.04 3.39 -0.37
N MET A 156 27.38 4.10 -1.45
CA MET A 156 28.75 4.56 -1.66
C MET A 156 29.13 5.49 -0.52
N ASP A 157 30.22 5.20 0.19
CA ASP A 157 30.57 5.93 1.41
C ASP A 157 31.04 7.37 1.13
N ASP A 158 31.85 7.57 0.08
CA ASP A 158 32.43 8.87 -0.28
C ASP A 158 31.40 9.82 -0.95
N PHE A 159 31.19 11.01 -0.38
CA PHE A 159 30.25 12.00 -0.90
C PHE A 159 30.69 12.66 -2.22
N THR A 160 31.98 12.73 -2.49
CA THR A 160 32.50 13.17 -3.79
C THR A 160 32.09 12.19 -4.88
N LEU A 161 32.15 10.88 -4.59
CA LEU A 161 31.68 9.85 -5.51
C LEU A 161 30.16 9.86 -5.66
N GLN A 162 29.41 10.05 -4.57
CA GLN A 162 27.94 10.21 -4.65
C GLN A 162 27.54 11.37 -5.57
N LYS A 163 28.19 12.54 -5.44
CA LYS A 163 27.96 13.70 -6.31
C LYS A 163 28.27 13.41 -7.78
N LYS A 164 29.36 12.70 -8.06
CA LYS A 164 29.75 12.30 -9.42
C LYS A 164 28.76 11.30 -10.05
N LEU A 165 28.27 10.33 -9.26
CA LEU A 165 27.30 9.33 -9.72
C LEU A 165 25.91 9.95 -9.96
N GLY A 166 25.49 10.87 -9.09
CA GLY A 166 24.24 11.59 -9.21
C GLY A 166 22.98 10.70 -9.07
N PHE A 167 21.91 11.11 -9.74
CA PHE A 167 20.57 10.52 -9.61
C PHE A 167 20.01 10.10 -10.98
N THR A 168 19.07 9.16 -10.96
CA THR A 168 18.11 8.94 -12.05
C THR A 168 16.92 9.89 -11.87
N ALA A 169 15.86 9.73 -12.69
CA ALA A 169 14.62 10.49 -12.51
C ALA A 169 13.95 10.28 -11.14
N LYS A 170 14.21 9.14 -10.46
CA LYS A 170 13.50 8.77 -9.22
C LYS A 170 14.39 8.32 -8.06
N SER A 171 15.66 7.98 -8.31
CA SER A 171 16.51 7.30 -7.31
C SER A 171 18.00 7.65 -7.45
N PRO A 172 18.77 7.64 -6.36
CA PRO A 172 20.23 7.82 -6.42
C PRO A 172 20.90 6.66 -7.16
N LYS A 173 21.97 6.94 -7.93
CA LYS A 173 22.80 5.89 -8.55
C LYS A 173 23.84 5.30 -7.59
N TRP A 174 24.06 5.97 -6.46
CA TRP A 174 25.08 5.64 -5.47
C TRP A 174 24.54 4.85 -4.27
N ALA A 175 23.24 4.53 -4.24
CA ALA A 175 22.65 3.71 -3.20
C ALA A 175 21.62 2.73 -3.75
N ILE A 176 21.52 1.57 -3.10
CA ILE A 176 20.55 0.52 -3.42
C ILE A 176 19.96 -0.05 -2.13
N ALA A 177 18.67 -0.37 -2.15
CA ALA A 177 18.04 -1.13 -1.08
C ALA A 177 18.16 -2.63 -1.42
N TYR A 178 19.00 -3.34 -0.69
CA TYR A 178 19.09 -4.79 -0.72
C TYR A 178 17.98 -5.37 0.15
N LYS A 179 16.90 -5.84 -0.47
CA LYS A 179 15.75 -6.41 0.24
C LYS A 179 16.05 -7.85 0.67
N PHE A 180 15.62 -8.21 1.88
CA PHE A 180 15.72 -9.60 2.35
C PHE A 180 14.83 -10.51 1.54
N LYS A 181 15.06 -11.82 1.65
CA LYS A 181 14.14 -12.78 1.06
C LYS A 181 12.76 -12.55 1.69
N PRO A 182 11.72 -12.34 0.87
CA PRO A 182 10.38 -12.22 1.39
C PRO A 182 10.03 -13.45 2.24
N GLU A 183 9.32 -13.23 3.34
CA GLU A 183 8.81 -14.35 4.14
C GLU A 183 7.84 -15.16 3.27
N GLU A 184 8.09 -16.45 3.16
CA GLU A 184 7.18 -17.40 2.50
C GLU A 184 6.39 -18.13 3.58
N LYS A 185 5.08 -18.31 3.34
CA LYS A 185 4.21 -19.10 4.21
C LYS A 185 3.38 -20.06 3.39
N GLU A 186 3.09 -21.22 3.95
CA GLU A 186 2.10 -22.12 3.40
C GLU A 186 0.72 -21.82 3.99
N THR A 187 -0.31 -21.87 3.16
CA THR A 187 -1.70 -21.78 3.58
C THR A 187 -2.62 -22.57 2.66
N LYS A 188 -3.77 -22.99 3.16
CA LYS A 188 -4.74 -23.78 2.41
C LYS A 188 -5.60 -22.89 1.50
N LEU A 189 -5.83 -23.34 0.27
CA LEU A 189 -6.83 -22.77 -0.62
C LEU A 189 -8.23 -23.21 -0.18
N LEU A 190 -9.08 -22.26 0.18
CA LEU A 190 -10.49 -22.50 0.55
C LEU A 190 -11.42 -22.46 -0.68
N GLY A 191 -11.04 -21.72 -1.72
CA GLY A 191 -11.80 -21.61 -2.96
C GLY A 191 -11.29 -20.47 -3.84
N VAL A 192 -11.96 -20.26 -4.98
CA VAL A 192 -11.66 -19.14 -5.88
C VAL A 192 -12.93 -18.36 -6.17
N GLU A 193 -12.84 -17.03 -6.03
CA GLU A 193 -13.88 -16.10 -6.47
C GLU A 193 -13.47 -15.45 -7.79
N TYR A 194 -14.43 -15.28 -8.70
CA TYR A 194 -14.20 -14.66 -10.01
C TYR A 194 -14.79 -13.26 -10.01
N GLN A 195 -13.93 -12.24 -10.00
CA GLN A 195 -14.35 -10.84 -9.96
C GLN A 195 -14.47 -10.28 -11.38
N VAL A 196 -15.58 -9.60 -11.67
CA VAL A 196 -15.78 -8.90 -12.92
C VAL A 196 -15.30 -7.45 -12.76
N GLY A 197 -14.27 -7.08 -13.51
CA GLY A 197 -13.74 -5.72 -13.55
C GLY A 197 -14.61 -4.78 -14.37
N ARG A 198 -14.29 -3.48 -14.31
CA ARG A 198 -14.98 -2.41 -15.05
C ARG A 198 -15.11 -2.69 -16.55
N THR A 199 -14.02 -3.15 -17.18
CA THR A 199 -13.97 -3.43 -18.63
C THR A 199 -14.44 -4.85 -18.96
N GLY A 200 -15.07 -5.54 -18.02
CA GLY A 200 -15.51 -6.93 -18.17
C GLY A 200 -14.43 -7.98 -17.88
N ALA A 201 -13.19 -7.59 -17.59
CA ALA A 201 -12.09 -8.51 -17.28
C ALA A 201 -12.45 -9.42 -16.09
N ILE A 202 -12.33 -10.74 -16.26
CA ILE A 202 -12.58 -11.71 -15.19
C ILE A 202 -11.27 -12.00 -14.47
N THR A 203 -11.16 -11.55 -13.22
CA THR A 203 -9.96 -11.76 -12.39
C THR A 203 -10.26 -12.82 -11.33
N PRO A 204 -9.58 -13.98 -11.36
CA PRO A 204 -9.67 -14.96 -10.29
C PRO A 204 -8.94 -14.49 -9.04
N VAL A 205 -9.56 -14.71 -7.88
CA VAL A 205 -9.03 -14.39 -6.56
C VAL A 205 -9.12 -15.62 -5.68
N ALA A 206 -7.97 -16.14 -5.25
CA ALA A 206 -7.87 -17.22 -4.29
C ALA A 206 -8.35 -16.74 -2.91
N ILE A 207 -9.22 -17.52 -2.30
CA ILE A 207 -9.65 -17.39 -0.91
C ILE A 207 -8.81 -18.38 -0.10
N LEU A 208 -8.06 -17.86 0.86
CA LEU A 208 -7.06 -18.61 1.59
C LEU A 208 -7.48 -18.75 3.04
N GLU A 209 -7.06 -19.84 3.68
CA GLU A 209 -7.07 -19.92 5.13
C GLU A 209 -6.22 -18.76 5.69
N PRO A 210 -6.75 -17.95 6.62
CA PRO A 210 -6.05 -16.75 7.07
C PRO A 210 -4.68 -17.07 7.65
N VAL A 211 -3.63 -16.54 7.02
CA VAL A 211 -2.23 -16.75 7.44
C VAL A 211 -1.55 -15.42 7.70
N TYR A 212 -0.77 -15.34 8.78
CA TYR A 212 0.00 -14.14 9.11
C TYR A 212 1.36 -14.18 8.44
N ILE A 213 1.65 -13.17 7.60
CA ILE A 213 2.88 -13.09 6.80
C ILE A 213 3.31 -11.62 6.63
N SER A 214 4.57 -11.33 6.92
CA SER A 214 5.17 -9.99 6.86
C SER A 214 4.28 -8.90 7.50
N GLY A 215 3.88 -9.14 8.74
CA GLY A 215 3.19 -8.16 9.58
C GLY A 215 1.67 -8.06 9.41
N SER A 216 1.05 -8.78 8.47
CA SER A 216 -0.40 -8.73 8.24
C SER A 216 -1.01 -10.09 7.94
N THR A 217 -2.29 -10.29 8.28
CA THR A 217 -3.05 -11.47 7.87
C THR A 217 -3.45 -11.37 6.39
N VAL A 218 -3.10 -12.41 5.62
CA VAL A 218 -3.51 -12.60 4.22
C VAL A 218 -4.58 -13.70 4.19
N SER A 219 -5.74 -13.37 3.62
CA SER A 219 -6.85 -14.31 3.38
C SER A 219 -7.32 -14.31 1.93
N ARG A 220 -6.78 -13.42 1.10
CA ARG A 220 -7.14 -13.28 -0.32
C ARG A 220 -5.87 -13.00 -1.13
N CYS A 221 -5.74 -13.64 -2.28
CA CYS A 221 -4.63 -13.43 -3.21
C CYS A 221 -5.13 -13.43 -4.65
N THR A 222 -4.64 -12.50 -5.48
CA THR A 222 -4.95 -12.54 -6.92
C THR A 222 -4.29 -13.75 -7.56
N LEU A 223 -4.99 -14.39 -8.48
CA LEU A 223 -4.48 -15.42 -9.37
C LEU A 223 -4.17 -14.85 -10.75
N HIS A 224 -4.25 -13.53 -10.94
CA HIS A 224 -4.03 -12.81 -12.19
C HIS A 224 -5.02 -13.14 -13.33
N ASN A 225 -5.06 -14.38 -13.80
CA ASN A 225 -5.90 -14.85 -14.91
C ASN A 225 -6.03 -16.38 -14.90
N PHE A 226 -6.79 -16.95 -15.85
CA PHE A 226 -7.02 -18.41 -15.89
C PHE A 226 -5.78 -19.19 -16.32
N ASP A 227 -4.87 -18.58 -17.08
CA ASP A 227 -3.62 -19.25 -17.48
C ASP A 227 -2.72 -19.49 -16.28
N GLU A 228 -2.68 -18.58 -15.31
CA GLU A 228 -1.92 -18.76 -14.06
C GLU A 228 -2.49 -19.89 -13.21
N ILE A 229 -3.83 -20.05 -13.17
CA ILE A 229 -4.48 -21.20 -12.51
C ILE A 229 -4.02 -22.52 -13.13
N ARG A 230 -4.03 -22.59 -14.48
CA ARG A 230 -3.56 -23.77 -15.23
C ARG A 230 -2.07 -24.00 -15.05
N ARG A 231 -1.26 -22.94 -15.07
CA ARG A 231 0.21 -23.00 -14.89
C ARG A 231 0.59 -23.52 -13.51
N LEU A 232 -0.14 -23.09 -12.48
CA LEU A 232 0.05 -23.55 -11.10
C LEU A 232 -0.56 -24.94 -10.86
N ASP A 233 -1.37 -25.46 -11.79
CA ASP A 233 -2.08 -26.73 -11.68
C ASP A 233 -2.95 -26.79 -10.41
N LEU A 234 -3.73 -25.74 -10.16
CA LEU A 234 -4.45 -25.59 -8.89
C LEU A 234 -5.66 -26.53 -8.79
N HIS A 235 -5.74 -27.21 -7.65
CA HIS A 235 -6.84 -28.07 -7.25
C HIS A 235 -7.54 -27.53 -6.01
N GLU A 236 -8.78 -27.97 -5.78
CA GLU A 236 -9.51 -27.67 -4.55
C GLU A 236 -8.72 -28.10 -3.31
N ALA A 237 -8.74 -27.27 -2.26
CA ALA A 237 -8.07 -27.54 -0.99
C ALA A 237 -6.53 -27.66 -1.02
N ASP A 238 -5.88 -27.31 -2.13
CA ASP A 238 -4.41 -27.31 -2.26
C ASP A 238 -3.74 -26.45 -1.17
N VAL A 239 -2.55 -26.88 -0.74
CA VAL A 239 -1.67 -26.08 0.11
C VAL A 239 -0.77 -25.25 -0.78
N LEU A 240 -0.82 -23.92 -0.61
CA LEU A 240 -0.14 -22.94 -1.44
C LEU A 240 0.98 -22.27 -0.69
N THR A 241 2.15 -22.16 -1.31
CA THR A 241 3.21 -21.29 -0.85
C THR A 241 2.92 -19.86 -1.32
N ILE A 242 2.77 -18.95 -0.38
CA ILE A 242 2.49 -17.54 -0.64
C ILE A 242 3.61 -16.64 -0.12
N VAL A 243 3.71 -15.48 -0.73
CA VAL A 243 4.71 -14.46 -0.40
C VAL A 243 4.10 -13.07 -0.50
N LYS A 244 4.63 -12.08 0.24
CA LYS A 244 4.27 -10.67 0.02
C LYS A 244 5.36 -9.95 -0.78
N SER A 245 5.03 -9.57 -2.01
CA SER A 245 5.87 -8.73 -2.86
C SER A 245 5.99 -7.33 -2.25
N GLY A 246 7.21 -6.89 -1.97
CA GLY A 246 7.49 -5.63 -1.28
C GLY A 246 6.75 -5.50 0.07
N GLU A 247 6.47 -6.62 0.73
CA GLU A 247 5.73 -6.73 2.00
C GLU A 247 4.27 -6.23 1.96
N ILE A 248 3.72 -5.95 0.77
CA ILE A 248 2.39 -5.36 0.60
C ILE A 248 1.45 -6.29 -0.15
N ILE A 249 1.83 -6.76 -1.35
CA ILE A 249 0.91 -7.47 -2.25
C ILE A 249 1.16 -8.98 -2.13
N PRO A 250 0.18 -9.78 -1.66
CA PRO A 250 0.32 -11.23 -1.63
C PRO A 250 0.36 -11.81 -3.05
N LYS A 251 1.20 -12.83 -3.24
CA LYS A 251 1.35 -13.58 -4.47
C LYS A 251 1.48 -15.07 -4.12
N ILE A 252 0.87 -15.94 -4.94
CA ILE A 252 1.07 -17.39 -4.88
C ILE A 252 2.33 -17.73 -5.70
N LEU A 253 3.26 -18.48 -5.09
CA LEU A 253 4.49 -18.92 -5.74
C LEU A 253 4.31 -20.29 -6.40
N SER A 254 3.77 -21.24 -5.63
CA SER A 254 3.69 -22.64 -6.00
C SER A 254 2.62 -23.38 -5.19
N VAL A 255 2.25 -24.56 -5.67
CA VAL A 255 1.48 -25.54 -4.93
C VAL A 255 2.42 -26.54 -4.26
N ASN A 256 2.18 -26.85 -3.00
CA ASN A 256 2.82 -27.98 -2.33
C ASN A 256 2.11 -29.28 -2.72
N THR A 257 2.53 -29.88 -3.85
CA THR A 257 1.93 -31.09 -4.41
C THR A 257 2.11 -32.34 -3.53
N GLN A 258 3.04 -32.33 -2.58
CA GLN A 258 3.21 -33.44 -1.63
C GLN A 258 2.07 -33.53 -0.61
N MET A 259 1.41 -32.39 -0.35
CA MET A 259 0.27 -32.28 0.56
C MET A 259 -1.07 -32.39 -0.17
N ARG A 260 -1.06 -32.54 -1.50
CA ARG A 260 -2.28 -32.62 -2.32
C ARG A 260 -2.99 -33.94 -2.06
N ASP A 261 -4.30 -33.86 -1.81
CA ASP A 261 -5.16 -35.04 -1.78
C ASP A 261 -5.19 -35.69 -3.17
N PRO A 262 -4.88 -36.99 -3.32
CA PRO A 262 -4.98 -37.69 -4.60
C PRO A 262 -6.36 -37.64 -5.26
N GLN A 263 -7.42 -37.33 -4.50
CA GLN A 263 -8.80 -37.16 -4.99
C GLN A 263 -9.20 -35.70 -5.20
N ALA A 264 -8.28 -34.75 -5.00
CA ALA A 264 -8.54 -33.34 -5.23
C ALA A 264 -8.96 -33.13 -6.70
N ARG A 265 -9.94 -32.26 -6.91
CA ARG A 265 -10.43 -31.92 -8.25
C ARG A 265 -9.77 -30.63 -8.73
N GLU A 266 -9.52 -30.55 -10.03
CA GLU A 266 -9.12 -29.30 -10.68
C GLU A 266 -10.15 -28.21 -10.40
N LEU A 267 -9.69 -26.97 -10.25
CA LEU A 267 -10.60 -25.85 -10.03
C LEU A 267 -11.46 -25.58 -11.27
N PRO A 268 -12.80 -25.47 -11.13
CA PRO A 268 -13.67 -25.19 -12.25
C PRO A 268 -13.47 -23.75 -12.73
N LEU A 269 -13.07 -23.59 -13.99
CA LEU A 269 -13.02 -22.28 -14.64
C LEU A 269 -14.41 -21.92 -15.18
N PRO A 270 -14.90 -20.69 -14.96
CA PRO A 270 -16.21 -20.30 -15.43
C PRO A 270 -16.20 -20.07 -16.95
N ASP A 271 -17.15 -20.68 -17.67
CA ASP A 271 -17.36 -20.43 -19.11
C ASP A 271 -18.27 -19.21 -19.38
N SER A 272 -18.90 -18.69 -18.33
CA SER A 272 -19.84 -17.56 -18.39
C SER A 272 -19.59 -16.58 -17.26
N CYS A 273 -19.97 -15.33 -17.45
CA CYS A 273 -19.81 -14.28 -16.45
C CYS A 273 -20.52 -14.68 -15.14
N PRO A 274 -19.84 -14.63 -13.99
CA PRO A 274 -20.42 -15.03 -12.70
C PRO A 274 -21.53 -14.09 -12.21
N VAL A 275 -21.71 -12.93 -12.86
CA VAL A 275 -22.69 -11.90 -12.48
C VAL A 275 -23.87 -11.84 -13.44
N CYS A 276 -23.63 -11.75 -14.74
CA CYS A 276 -24.71 -11.61 -15.74
C CYS A 276 -24.91 -12.87 -16.60
N HIS A 277 -24.15 -13.94 -16.35
CA HIS A 277 -24.22 -15.23 -17.05
C HIS A 277 -24.01 -15.17 -18.58
N SER A 278 -23.57 -14.03 -19.11
CA SER A 278 -23.22 -13.91 -20.52
C SER A 278 -21.93 -14.67 -20.84
N PRO A 279 -21.77 -15.24 -22.06
CA PRO A 279 -20.57 -15.96 -22.45
C PRO A 279 -19.31 -15.10 -22.31
N LEU A 280 -18.22 -15.73 -21.88
CA LEU A 280 -16.91 -15.07 -21.84
C LEU A 280 -16.26 -15.08 -23.22
N SER A 281 -15.50 -14.03 -23.53
CA SER A 281 -14.71 -13.92 -24.75
C SER A 281 -13.26 -13.65 -24.40
N ARG A 282 -12.35 -14.21 -25.19
CA ARG A 282 -10.90 -14.03 -25.07
C ARG A 282 -10.33 -13.81 -26.46
N GLU A 283 -9.57 -12.74 -26.64
CA GLU A 283 -8.81 -12.52 -27.87
C GLU A 283 -7.71 -13.60 -27.99
N PRO A 284 -7.40 -14.12 -29.19
CA PRO A 284 -6.51 -15.28 -29.36
C PRO A 284 -5.13 -15.17 -28.70
N GLU A 285 -4.61 -13.95 -28.53
CA GLU A 285 -3.29 -13.68 -27.94
C GLU A 285 -3.37 -13.03 -26.55
N ALA A 286 -4.57 -12.75 -26.04
CA ALA A 286 -4.74 -12.17 -24.71
C ALA A 286 -4.72 -13.25 -23.63
N ALA A 287 -4.27 -12.91 -22.42
CA ALA A 287 -4.26 -13.81 -21.26
C ALA A 287 -5.52 -13.71 -20.40
N ILE A 288 -6.42 -12.76 -20.68
CA ILE A 288 -7.56 -12.41 -19.83
C ILE A 288 -8.86 -12.70 -20.57
N GLU A 289 -9.78 -13.38 -19.91
CA GLU A 289 -11.17 -13.58 -20.32
C GLU A 289 -12.04 -12.37 -19.93
N TYR A 290 -12.97 -11.98 -20.81
CA TYR A 290 -13.83 -10.81 -20.64
C TYR A 290 -15.32 -11.15 -20.76
N CYS A 291 -16.11 -10.53 -19.90
CA CYS A 291 -17.55 -10.39 -20.10
C CYS A 291 -17.83 -9.32 -21.16
N THR A 292 -18.48 -9.68 -22.26
CA THR A 292 -18.79 -8.77 -23.37
C THR A 292 -20.18 -8.14 -23.28
N SER A 293 -20.94 -8.45 -22.24
CA SER A 293 -22.28 -7.89 -22.03
C SER A 293 -22.22 -6.42 -21.61
N ALA A 294 -22.85 -5.55 -22.41
CA ALA A 294 -22.99 -4.13 -22.12
C ALA A 294 -23.85 -3.87 -20.87
N ASP A 295 -24.81 -4.75 -20.59
CA ASP A 295 -25.76 -4.63 -19.48
C ASP A 295 -25.27 -5.34 -18.21
N CYS A 296 -23.98 -5.68 -18.13
CA CYS A 296 -23.43 -6.39 -16.98
C CYS A 296 -23.47 -5.50 -15.72
N PRO A 297 -24.25 -5.87 -14.67
CA PRO A 297 -24.41 -5.02 -13.49
C PRO A 297 -23.09 -4.73 -12.77
N ALA A 298 -22.16 -5.70 -12.76
CA ALA A 298 -20.83 -5.50 -12.18
C ALA A 298 -19.98 -4.51 -12.97
N GLN A 299 -20.04 -4.52 -14.31
CA GLN A 299 -19.31 -3.54 -15.13
C GLN A 299 -19.85 -2.13 -14.90
N LEU A 300 -21.18 -1.99 -14.82
CA LEU A 300 -21.84 -0.72 -14.51
C LEU A 300 -21.42 -0.20 -13.13
N ALA A 301 -21.52 -1.04 -12.08
CA ALA A 301 -21.14 -0.66 -10.73
C ALA A 301 -19.67 -0.19 -10.66
N ARG A 302 -18.75 -0.96 -11.26
CA ARG A 302 -17.32 -0.59 -11.31
C ARG A 302 -17.05 0.64 -12.18
N SER A 303 -17.84 0.89 -13.22
CA SER A 303 -17.73 2.10 -14.03
C SER A 303 -18.15 3.33 -13.25
N ILE A 304 -19.25 3.25 -12.50
CA ILE A 304 -19.71 4.33 -11.61
C ILE A 304 -18.68 4.57 -10.49
N GLU A 305 -18.16 3.52 -9.86
CA GLU A 305 -17.09 3.63 -8.84
C GLU A 305 -15.84 4.32 -9.39
N HIS A 306 -15.40 3.94 -10.59
CA HIS A 306 -14.27 4.58 -11.25
C HIS A 306 -14.56 6.05 -11.57
N PHE A 307 -15.73 6.33 -12.15
CA PHE A 307 -16.14 7.68 -12.50
C PHE A 307 -16.13 8.60 -11.25
N ALA A 308 -16.62 8.10 -10.11
CA ALA A 308 -16.64 8.82 -8.84
C ALA A 308 -15.28 8.89 -8.11
N SER A 309 -14.27 8.14 -8.56
CA SER A 309 -12.98 8.01 -7.85
C SER A 309 -12.24 9.34 -7.72
N ARG A 310 -11.32 9.39 -6.75
CA ARG A 310 -10.53 10.60 -6.41
C ARG A 310 -9.74 11.16 -7.59
N ASP A 311 -9.24 10.31 -8.48
CA ASP A 311 -8.44 10.74 -9.64
C ASP A 311 -9.34 11.05 -10.87
N ALA A 312 -10.59 10.60 -10.84
CA ALA A 312 -11.62 10.85 -11.85
C ALA A 312 -12.47 12.08 -11.48
N MET A 313 -13.76 11.94 -11.20
CA MET A 313 -14.65 13.06 -10.91
C MET A 313 -14.66 13.49 -9.44
N ASP A 314 -13.96 12.77 -8.56
CA ASP A 314 -13.77 13.08 -7.13
C ASP A 314 -15.10 13.27 -6.37
N ILE A 315 -16.04 12.35 -6.57
CA ILE A 315 -17.37 12.42 -5.95
C ILE A 315 -17.34 11.69 -4.61
N MET A 316 -16.92 12.40 -3.57
CA MET A 316 -16.96 11.90 -2.20
C MET A 316 -18.38 11.48 -1.79
N GLY A 317 -18.52 10.24 -1.32
CA GLY A 317 -19.81 9.65 -0.93
C GLY A 317 -20.33 8.57 -1.88
N LEU A 318 -19.84 8.52 -3.12
CA LEU A 318 -20.11 7.44 -4.09
C LEU A 318 -19.00 6.37 -4.08
N GLY A 319 -18.77 5.76 -2.91
CA GLY A 319 -17.91 4.57 -2.80
C GLY A 319 -18.66 3.27 -3.12
N ALA A 320 -17.93 2.15 -3.20
CA ALA A 320 -18.47 0.85 -3.59
C ALA A 320 -19.77 0.45 -2.85
N SER A 321 -19.85 0.66 -1.54
CA SER A 321 -21.05 0.36 -0.75
C SER A 321 -22.25 1.26 -1.11
N SER A 322 -22.03 2.54 -1.36
CA SER A 322 -23.09 3.47 -1.77
C SER A 322 -23.56 3.16 -3.19
N VAL A 323 -22.62 2.90 -4.12
CA VAL A 323 -22.93 2.56 -5.51
C VAL A 323 -23.74 1.29 -5.59
N ALA A 324 -23.31 0.22 -4.92
CA ALA A 324 -24.05 -1.05 -4.87
C ALA A 324 -25.49 -0.84 -4.38
N ARG A 325 -25.66 -0.07 -3.30
CA ARG A 325 -26.98 0.23 -2.74
C ARG A 325 -27.84 1.10 -3.65
N PHE A 326 -27.26 2.12 -4.28
CA PHE A 326 -28.02 3.01 -5.17
C PHE A 326 -28.46 2.29 -6.44
N LEU A 327 -27.67 1.32 -6.92
CA LEU A 327 -28.08 0.42 -8.01
C LEU A 327 -29.19 -0.54 -7.55
N GLU A 328 -29.05 -1.16 -6.38
CA GLU A 328 -30.05 -2.08 -5.81
C GLU A 328 -31.41 -1.41 -5.59
N GLU A 329 -31.41 -0.18 -5.07
CA GLU A 329 -32.61 0.64 -4.88
C GLU A 329 -33.08 1.28 -6.19
N GLY A 330 -32.33 1.20 -7.30
CA GLY A 330 -32.67 1.89 -8.54
C GLY A 330 -32.73 3.42 -8.39
N ILE A 331 -31.85 3.98 -7.57
CA ILE A 331 -31.61 5.44 -7.48
C ILE A 331 -30.75 5.90 -8.66
N ILE A 332 -29.83 5.04 -9.10
CA ILE A 332 -29.04 5.21 -10.32
C ILE A 332 -29.09 3.92 -11.13
N ALA A 333 -29.06 4.04 -12.45
CA ALA A 333 -28.93 2.93 -13.39
C ALA A 333 -27.82 3.17 -14.44
N SER A 334 -27.25 4.38 -14.47
CA SER A 334 -26.19 4.77 -15.39
C SER A 334 -25.30 5.87 -14.79
N ILE A 335 -24.26 6.29 -15.53
CA ILE A 335 -23.34 7.35 -15.07
C ILE A 335 -24.04 8.71 -15.09
N GLU A 336 -24.90 8.97 -16.06
CA GLU A 336 -25.63 10.23 -16.17
C GLU A 336 -26.63 10.44 -15.02
N ASP A 337 -27.16 9.35 -14.46
CA ASP A 337 -28.08 9.39 -13.31
C ASP A 337 -27.42 9.98 -12.06
N ILE A 338 -26.08 9.93 -11.94
CA ILE A 338 -25.33 10.57 -10.85
C ILE A 338 -25.68 12.05 -10.71
N TYR A 339 -25.94 12.72 -11.84
CA TYR A 339 -26.27 14.14 -11.89
C TYR A 339 -27.78 14.43 -11.79
N ARG A 340 -28.58 13.38 -11.58
CA ARG A 340 -30.04 13.43 -11.46
C ARG A 340 -30.56 12.72 -10.20
N ILE A 341 -29.66 12.46 -9.25
CA ILE A 341 -29.99 11.78 -7.99
C ILE A 341 -31.09 12.55 -7.26
N ASP A 342 -32.12 11.82 -6.83
CA ASP A 342 -33.09 12.30 -5.87
C ASP A 342 -32.48 12.24 -4.45
N TYR A 343 -32.04 13.41 -3.97
CA TYR A 343 -31.40 13.51 -2.66
C TYR A 343 -32.36 13.31 -1.48
N GLU A 344 -33.67 13.51 -1.67
CA GLU A 344 -34.67 13.22 -0.63
C GLU A 344 -34.76 11.70 -0.43
N ARG A 345 -34.76 10.94 -1.53
CA ARG A 345 -34.70 9.49 -1.49
C ARG A 345 -33.40 8.97 -0.86
N VAL A 346 -32.26 9.60 -1.16
CA VAL A 346 -30.99 9.27 -0.50
C VAL A 346 -31.03 9.55 1.00
N ALA A 347 -31.63 10.67 1.42
CA ALA A 347 -31.74 11.00 2.84
C ALA A 347 -32.61 10.00 3.61
N ALA A 348 -33.65 9.45 2.97
CA ALA A 348 -34.55 8.45 3.54
C ALA A 348 -33.90 7.05 3.72
N LEU A 349 -32.73 6.80 3.12
CA LEU A 349 -32.02 5.54 3.28
C LEU A 349 -31.41 5.40 4.69
N ASP A 350 -31.52 4.20 5.26
CA ASP A 350 -30.86 3.83 6.52
C ASP A 350 -29.37 4.23 6.51
N ARG A 351 -28.88 4.93 7.54
CA ARG A 351 -27.49 5.42 7.68
C ARG A 351 -26.99 6.48 6.69
N MET A 352 -27.82 7.04 5.80
CA MET A 352 -27.45 8.22 5.00
C MET A 352 -27.85 9.52 5.74
N GLY A 353 -29.15 9.77 5.90
CA GLY A 353 -29.68 10.99 6.52
C GLY A 353 -29.37 12.28 5.74
N ASP A 354 -30.00 13.39 6.15
CA ASP A 354 -29.96 14.66 5.42
C ASP A 354 -28.55 15.20 5.20
N LYS A 355 -27.67 15.03 6.20
CA LYS A 355 -26.30 15.53 6.14
C LYS A 355 -25.49 14.81 5.07
N SER A 356 -25.62 13.49 4.95
CA SER A 356 -24.88 12.71 3.94
C SER A 356 -25.42 12.98 2.54
N ALA A 357 -26.75 13.10 2.40
CA ALA A 357 -27.38 13.48 1.14
C ALA A 357 -26.90 14.87 0.67
N LYS A 358 -26.83 15.85 1.58
CA LYS A 358 -26.30 17.19 1.28
C LYS A 358 -24.82 17.19 0.90
N ASN A 359 -23.99 16.41 1.60
CA ASN A 359 -22.57 16.28 1.26
C ASN A 359 -22.38 15.66 -0.12
N LEU A 360 -23.18 14.63 -0.45
CA LEU A 360 -23.16 14.00 -1.77
C LEU A 360 -23.59 15.00 -2.85
N MET A 361 -24.66 15.76 -2.64
CA MET A 361 -25.09 16.81 -3.55
C MET A 361 -23.98 17.82 -3.82
N GLN A 362 -23.29 18.29 -2.78
CA GLN A 362 -22.16 19.21 -2.93
C GLN A 362 -21.00 18.58 -3.71
N ALA A 363 -20.70 17.30 -3.48
CA ALA A 363 -19.65 16.59 -4.21
C ALA A 363 -20.01 16.42 -5.70
N VAL A 364 -21.27 16.11 -6.02
CA VAL A 364 -21.77 16.02 -7.40
C VAL A 364 -21.76 17.39 -8.10
N GLU A 365 -22.09 18.47 -7.41
CA GLU A 365 -21.98 19.82 -8.01
C GLU A 365 -20.52 20.24 -8.24
N TYR A 366 -19.64 19.91 -7.30
CA TYR A 366 -18.20 20.19 -7.45
C TYR A 366 -17.59 19.41 -8.62
N SER A 367 -18.02 18.17 -8.86
CA SER A 367 -17.47 17.36 -9.94
C SER A 367 -17.74 17.92 -11.34
N LYS A 368 -18.79 18.71 -11.52
CA LYS A 368 -19.07 19.41 -12.78
C LYS A 368 -18.01 20.44 -13.16
N GLN A 369 -17.17 20.85 -12.21
CA GLN A 369 -16.10 21.84 -12.42
C GLN A 369 -14.74 21.19 -12.72
N GLN A 370 -14.66 19.86 -12.80
CA GLN A 370 -13.41 19.16 -13.11
C GLN A 370 -12.95 19.44 -14.53
N ASN A 371 -11.62 19.42 -14.72
CA ASN A 371 -11.00 19.62 -16.02
C ASN A 371 -11.29 18.45 -16.98
N PHE A 372 -11.17 18.71 -18.28
CA PHE A 372 -11.52 17.74 -19.33
C PHE A 372 -10.67 16.47 -19.31
N ASP A 373 -9.40 16.53 -18.90
CA ASP A 373 -8.54 15.37 -18.72
C ASP A 373 -9.11 14.37 -17.70
N ARG A 374 -9.65 14.88 -16.60
CA ARG A 374 -10.32 14.06 -15.57
C ARG A 374 -11.62 13.46 -16.07
N VAL A 375 -12.38 14.22 -16.87
CA VAL A 375 -13.59 13.70 -17.53
C VAL A 375 -13.23 12.55 -18.48
N LEU A 376 -12.20 12.74 -19.31
CA LEU A 376 -11.74 11.72 -20.25
C LEU A 376 -11.28 10.44 -19.53
N PHE A 377 -10.53 10.60 -18.43
CA PHE A 377 -10.14 9.49 -17.56
C PHE A 377 -11.36 8.82 -16.91
N ALA A 378 -12.34 9.59 -16.43
CA ALA A 378 -13.53 9.10 -15.76
C ALA A 378 -14.43 8.23 -16.66
N LEU A 379 -14.44 8.49 -17.97
CA LEU A 379 -15.17 7.67 -18.94
C LEU A 379 -14.63 6.24 -19.07
N GLY A 380 -13.42 5.97 -18.56
CA GLY A 380 -12.88 4.61 -18.48
C GLY A 380 -12.61 3.98 -19.85
N ILE A 381 -12.34 4.79 -20.87
CA ILE A 381 -12.04 4.35 -22.23
C ILE A 381 -10.83 3.43 -22.19
N ARG A 382 -10.92 2.26 -22.84
CA ARG A 382 -9.83 1.27 -22.87
C ARG A 382 -8.55 1.94 -23.38
N PHE A 383 -7.45 1.73 -22.65
CA PHE A 383 -6.11 2.31 -22.91
C PHE A 383 -5.94 3.82 -22.66
N VAL A 384 -6.97 4.51 -22.14
CA VAL A 384 -6.87 5.91 -21.70
C VAL A 384 -6.89 5.93 -20.17
N GLY A 385 -5.74 6.20 -19.56
CA GLY A 385 -5.52 6.11 -18.12
C GLY A 385 -4.70 7.25 -17.57
#